data_AF-A0A3S0XCG2-F1
#
_entry.id   AF-A0A3S0XCG2-F1
#
_cell.length_a   1.000
_cell.length_b   1.000
_cell.length_c   1.000
_cell.angle_alpha   90.00
_cell.angle_beta   90.00
_cell.angle_gamma   90.00
#
_symmetry.space_group_name_H-M   'P 1'
#
loop_
_entity.id
_entity.type
_entity.pdbx_description
1 polymer ?
#
loop_
_entity_poly.entity_id
_entity_poly.type
_entity_poly.pdbx_seq_one_letter_code
_entity_poly.pdbx_strand_id
1 'polypeptide(L)'
;MLVALGRSDLMVLTMEALLLLACAVWVLASVVRILSHILAVQRRRSSLSKRHNTLERDLETVQHSVRQQESALHTVEKAFAAKQEELEAAEATLAALRGNGLPEYQMLTERFGDKDKLWLLAVPQGGKPARWAVAAPDAQTAAELLSKKVTAASAPAVEGQL
;
A
#
# COMPACT_ATOMS: atom_id res chain seq x y z
N MET A 1 -56.42 39.38 -84.67
CA MET A 1 -56.13 37.97 -84.29
C MET A 1 -54.66 37.74 -83.92
N LEU A 2 -53.67 38.43 -84.53
CA LEU A 2 -52.24 38.27 -84.20
C LEU A 2 -51.82 38.65 -82.76
N VAL A 3 -52.51 39.60 -82.11
CA VAL A 3 -52.18 40.03 -80.73
C VAL A 3 -52.49 38.95 -79.68
N ALA A 4 -53.39 38.02 -79.98
CA ALA A 4 -53.74 36.93 -79.05
C ALA A 4 -52.68 35.81 -79.06
N LEU A 5 -52.05 35.53 -80.21
CA LEU A 5 -51.00 34.51 -80.36
C LEU A 5 -49.69 34.91 -79.65
N GLY A 6 -49.28 36.18 -79.73
CA GLY A 6 -48.10 36.65 -78.99
C GLY A 6 -48.27 36.63 -77.47
N ARG A 7 -49.51 36.65 -76.96
CA ARG A 7 -49.81 36.62 -75.52
C ARG A 7 -49.80 35.20 -74.96
N SER A 8 -50.19 34.19 -75.74
CA SER A 8 -50.08 32.78 -75.35
C SER A 8 -48.62 32.32 -75.32
N ASP A 9 -47.80 32.71 -76.30
CA ASP A 9 -46.40 32.29 -76.36
C ASP A 9 -45.58 32.87 -75.19
N LEU A 10 -45.86 34.12 -74.80
CA LEU A 10 -45.23 34.76 -73.64
C LEU A 10 -45.68 34.13 -72.30
N MET A 11 -46.93 33.67 -72.22
CA MET A 11 -47.42 32.95 -71.04
C MET A 11 -46.80 31.57 -70.91
N VAL A 12 -46.63 30.84 -72.01
CA VAL A 12 -45.95 29.54 -72.01
C VAL A 12 -44.50 29.69 -71.57
N LEU A 13 -43.78 30.68 -72.12
CA LEU A 13 -42.37 30.90 -71.82
C LEU A 13 -42.13 31.34 -70.37
N THR A 14 -43.03 32.16 -69.81
CA THR A 14 -42.96 32.53 -68.39
C THR A 14 -43.29 31.37 -67.46
N MET A 15 -44.27 30.51 -67.80
CA MET A 15 -44.58 29.32 -67.02
C MET A 15 -43.44 28.29 -67.05
N GLU A 16 -42.83 28.06 -68.21
CA GLU A 16 -41.67 27.18 -68.35
C GLU A 16 -40.48 27.71 -67.54
N ALA A 17 -40.20 29.01 -67.62
CA ALA A 17 -39.15 29.64 -66.81
C ALA A 17 -39.41 29.51 -65.29
N LEU A 18 -40.65 29.69 -64.84
CA LEU A 18 -41.03 29.51 -63.43
C LEU A 18 -40.87 28.06 -62.97
N LEU A 19 -41.23 27.09 -63.82
CA LEU A 19 -41.13 25.67 -63.51
C LEU A 19 -39.66 25.23 -63.43
N LEU A 20 -38.81 25.73 -64.33
CA LEU A 20 -37.37 25.54 -64.28
C LEU A 20 -36.74 26.18 -63.03
N LEU A 21 -37.17 27.39 -62.66
CA LEU A 21 -36.68 28.08 -61.47
C LEU A 21 -37.09 27.33 -60.19
N ALA A 22 -38.34 26.86 -60.10
CA ALA A 22 -38.81 26.03 -58.99
C ALA A 22 -38.02 24.72 -58.87
N CYS A 23 -37.75 24.06 -60.00
CA CYS A 23 -36.93 22.86 -60.06
C CYS A 23 -35.48 23.14 -59.59
N ALA A 24 -34.87 24.22 -60.08
CA ALA A 24 -33.53 24.63 -59.69
C ALA A 24 -33.42 24.95 -58.18
N VAL A 25 -34.40 25.66 -57.62
CA VAL A 25 -34.47 25.95 -56.18
C VAL A 25 -34.62 24.67 -55.38
N TRP A 26 -35.43 23.72 -55.84
CA TRP A 26 -35.61 22.43 -55.17
C TRP A 26 -34.33 21.59 -55.18
N VAL A 27 -33.63 21.52 -56.32
CA VAL A 27 -32.34 20.84 -56.43
C VAL A 27 -31.30 21.50 -55.53
N LEU A 28 -31.20 22.83 -55.56
CA LEU A 28 -30.28 23.58 -54.67
C LEU A 28 -30.58 23.31 -53.20
N ALA A 29 -31.84 23.35 -52.79
CA ALA A 29 -32.24 23.07 -51.40
C ALA A 29 -31.89 21.62 -51.00
N SER A 30 -32.08 20.66 -51.90
CA SER A 30 -31.72 19.25 -51.69
C SER A 30 -30.21 19.08 -51.50
N VAL A 31 -29.41 19.67 -52.40
CA VAL A 31 -27.94 19.65 -52.33
C VAL A 31 -27.44 20.31 -51.03
N VAL A 32 -27.96 21.49 -50.68
CA VAL A 32 -27.59 22.18 -49.43
C VAL A 32 -27.89 21.33 -48.19
N ARG A 33 -29.04 20.64 -48.14
CA ARG A 33 -29.36 19.73 -47.03
C ARG A 33 -28.33 18.60 -46.93
N ILE A 34 -28.00 17.96 -48.05
CA ILE A 34 -27.01 16.87 -48.09
C ILE A 34 -25.64 17.37 -47.61
N LEU A 35 -25.17 18.51 -48.13
CA LEU A 35 -23.91 19.13 -47.70
C LEU A 35 -23.91 19.46 -46.20
N SER A 36 -25.01 19.99 -45.67
CA SER A 36 -25.12 20.29 -44.24
C SER A 36 -24.98 19.05 -43.37
N HIS A 37 -25.58 17.92 -43.78
CA HIS A 37 -25.45 16.64 -43.10
C HIS A 37 -24.02 16.09 -43.18
N ILE A 38 -23.38 16.17 -44.34
CA ILE A 38 -22.00 15.72 -44.51
C ILE A 38 -21.05 16.54 -43.61
N LEU A 39 -21.21 17.86 -43.59
CA LEU A 39 -20.41 18.74 -42.73
C LEU A 39 -20.64 18.45 -41.24
N ALA A 40 -21.88 18.20 -40.83
CA ALA A 40 -22.19 17.81 -39.46
C ALA A 40 -21.53 16.49 -39.07
N VAL A 41 -21.58 15.47 -39.94
CA VAL A 41 -20.92 14.18 -39.74
C VAL A 41 -19.40 14.34 -39.69
N GLN A 42 -18.81 15.13 -40.58
CA GLN A 42 -17.37 15.39 -40.58
C GLN A 42 -16.90 16.09 -39.30
N ARG A 43 -17.66 17.09 -38.81
CA ARG A 43 -17.39 17.75 -37.52
C ARG A 43 -17.47 16.75 -36.36
N ARG A 44 -18.48 15.88 -36.36
CA ARG A 44 -18.63 14.86 -35.32
C ARG A 44 -17.48 13.84 -35.37
N ARG A 45 -17.06 13.42 -36.56
CA ARG A 45 -15.95 12.49 -36.76
C ARG A 45 -14.62 13.09 -36.31
N SER A 46 -14.35 14.36 -36.64
CA SER A 46 -13.12 15.03 -36.20
C SER A 46 -13.10 15.25 -34.69
N SER A 47 -14.25 15.59 -34.09
CA SER A 47 -14.40 15.67 -32.63
C SER A 47 -14.15 14.32 -31.96
N LEU A 48 -14.72 13.24 -32.50
CA LEU A 48 -14.52 11.89 -31.98
C LEU A 48 -13.07 11.43 -32.10
N SER A 49 -12.42 11.69 -33.24
CA SER A 49 -11.00 11.38 -33.42
C SER A 49 -10.12 12.14 -32.44
N LYS A 50 -10.39 13.43 -32.21
CA LYS A 50 -9.67 14.19 -31.17
C LYS A 50 -9.82 13.57 -29.79
N ARG A 51 -11.06 13.21 -29.40
CA ARG A 51 -11.34 12.55 -28.11
C ARG A 51 -10.69 11.18 -28.00
N HIS A 52 -10.64 10.41 -29.09
CA HIS A 52 -9.96 9.13 -29.11
C HIS A 52 -8.46 9.31 -28.88
N ASN A 53 -7.83 10.24 -29.60
CA ASN A 53 -6.41 10.52 -29.45
C ASN A 53 -6.06 11.11 -28.08
N THR A 54 -6.99 11.81 -27.39
CA THR A 54 -6.76 12.23 -26.01
C THR A 54 -6.84 11.06 -25.06
N LEU A 55 -7.86 10.20 -25.21
CA LEU A 55 -8.02 9.01 -24.37
C LEU A 55 -6.85 8.03 -24.53
N GLU A 56 -6.33 7.88 -25.74
CA GLU A 56 -5.15 7.04 -26.02
C GLU A 56 -3.92 7.56 -25.27
N ARG A 57 -3.66 8.87 -25.33
CA ARG A 57 -2.57 9.49 -24.55
C ARG A 57 -2.78 9.37 -23.05
N ASP A 58 -4.00 9.60 -22.57
CA ASP A 58 -4.32 9.47 -21.15
C ASP A 58 -4.08 8.02 -20.68
N LEU A 59 -4.49 7.02 -21.47
CA LEU A 59 -4.21 5.61 -21.18
C LEU A 59 -2.71 5.31 -21.15
N GLU A 60 -1.94 5.81 -22.11
CA GLU A 60 -0.48 5.64 -22.13
C GLU A 60 0.18 6.25 -20.89
N THR A 61 -0.25 7.45 -20.48
CA THR A 61 0.28 8.10 -19.27
C THR A 61 -0.07 7.33 -18.00
N VAL A 62 -1.30 6.83 -17.89
CA VAL A 62 -1.74 6.01 -16.75
C VAL A 62 -0.97 4.69 -16.72
N GLN A 63 -0.79 4.02 -17.87
CA GLN A 63 0.01 2.79 -17.93
C GLN A 63 1.46 3.03 -17.50
N HIS A 64 2.07 4.14 -17.92
CA HIS A 64 3.41 4.52 -17.46
C HIS A 64 3.45 4.79 -15.96
N SER A 65 2.46 5.50 -15.42
CA SER A 65 2.35 5.77 -13.99
C SER A 65 2.20 4.50 -13.17
N VAL A 66 1.35 3.56 -13.61
CA VAL A 66 1.16 2.26 -12.96
C VAL A 66 2.47 1.48 -12.94
N ARG A 67 3.18 1.37 -14.08
CA ARG A 67 4.48 0.68 -14.12
C ARG A 67 5.52 1.31 -13.18
N GLN A 68 5.54 2.64 -13.08
CA GLN A 68 6.42 3.33 -12.13
C GLN A 68 6.04 3.01 -10.69
N GLN A 69 4.75 3.04 -10.34
CA GLN A 69 4.26 2.69 -9.00
C GLN A 69 4.55 1.23 -8.65
N GLU A 70 4.34 0.29 -9.58
CA GLU A 70 4.69 -1.13 -9.40
C GLU A 70 6.18 -1.31 -9.13
N SER A 71 7.04 -0.61 -9.89
CA SER A 71 8.48 -0.66 -9.65
C SER A 71 8.86 -0.10 -8.28
N ALA A 72 8.22 1.00 -7.86
CA ALA A 72 8.44 1.60 -6.54
C ALA A 72 7.96 0.65 -5.42
N LEU A 73 6.78 0.05 -5.56
CA LEU A 73 6.27 -0.94 -4.61
C LEU A 73 7.24 -2.11 -4.48
N HIS A 74 7.73 -2.65 -5.60
CA HIS A 74 8.68 -3.76 -5.54
C HIS A 74 9.99 -3.38 -4.84
N THR A 75 10.48 -2.15 -4.99
CA THR A 75 11.65 -1.67 -4.24
C THR A 75 11.37 -1.55 -2.74
N VAL A 76 10.19 -1.07 -2.36
CA VAL A 76 9.79 -0.95 -0.95
C VAL A 76 9.60 -2.34 -0.32
N GLU A 77 8.99 -3.27 -1.03
CA GLU A 77 8.84 -4.67 -0.57
C GLU A 77 10.21 -5.32 -0.31
N LYS A 78 11.19 -5.12 -1.21
CA LYS A 78 12.55 -5.63 -1.00
C LYS A 78 13.22 -5.00 0.22
N ALA A 79 13.06 -3.68 0.42
CA ALA A 79 13.59 -2.99 1.59
C ALA A 79 12.92 -3.48 2.89
N PHE A 80 11.61 -3.74 2.85
CA PHE A 80 10.87 -4.29 3.98
C PHE A 80 11.32 -5.71 4.32
N ALA A 81 11.50 -6.57 3.31
CA ALA A 81 12.01 -7.93 3.51
C ALA A 81 13.41 -7.92 4.14
N ALA A 82 14.31 -7.05 3.69
CA ALA A 82 15.63 -6.89 4.30
C ALA A 82 15.56 -6.42 5.75
N LYS A 83 14.66 -5.48 6.07
CA LYS A 83 14.45 -5.03 7.45
C LYS A 83 13.84 -6.09 8.36
N GLN A 84 12.96 -6.92 7.81
CA GLN A 84 12.40 -8.05 8.53
C GLN A 84 13.48 -9.07 8.89
N GLU A 85 14.40 -9.37 7.96
CA GLU A 85 15.55 -10.25 8.21
C GLU A 85 16.49 -9.67 9.28
N GLU A 86 16.78 -8.37 9.24
CA GLU A 86 17.54 -7.67 10.29
C GLU A 86 16.86 -7.77 11.66
N LEU A 87 15.52 -7.62 11.73
CA LEU A 87 14.76 -7.74 12.96
C LEU A 87 14.80 -9.16 13.52
N GLU A 88 14.62 -10.17 12.66
CA GLU A 88 14.69 -11.58 13.06
C GLU A 88 16.09 -11.93 13.61
N ALA A 89 17.16 -11.41 12.99
CA ALA A 89 18.51 -11.56 13.50
C ALA A 89 18.71 -10.85 14.85
N ALA A 90 18.15 -9.65 15.02
CA ALA A 90 18.20 -8.94 16.30
C ALA A 90 17.41 -9.67 17.41
N GLU A 91 16.25 -10.23 17.09
CA GLU A 91 15.48 -11.05 18.03
C GLU A 91 16.20 -12.33 18.42
N ALA A 92 16.83 -13.02 17.45
CA ALA A 92 17.64 -14.20 17.71
C ALA A 92 18.83 -13.89 18.62
N THR A 93 19.52 -12.77 18.39
CA THR A 93 20.63 -12.34 19.26
C THR A 93 20.14 -11.96 20.66
N LEU A 94 19.01 -11.26 20.80
CA LEU A 94 18.40 -10.97 22.10
C LEU A 94 17.98 -12.25 22.84
N ALA A 95 17.41 -13.23 22.14
CA ALA A 95 17.04 -14.52 22.72
C ALA A 95 18.28 -15.28 23.21
N ALA A 96 19.36 -15.30 22.43
CA ALA A 96 20.64 -15.88 22.82
C ALA A 96 21.24 -15.18 24.06
N LEU A 97 21.18 -13.84 24.11
CA LEU A 97 21.63 -13.06 25.25
C LEU A 97 20.76 -13.28 26.50
N ARG A 98 19.44 -13.47 26.36
CA ARG A 98 18.58 -13.86 27.50
C ARG A 98 18.88 -15.26 28.01
N GLY A 99 19.22 -16.19 27.12
CA GLY A 99 19.64 -17.55 27.51
C GLY A 99 21.01 -17.59 28.19
N ASN A 100 21.92 -16.70 27.79
CA ASN A 100 23.29 -16.62 28.32
C ASN A 100 23.47 -15.57 29.43
N GLY A 101 22.48 -14.72 29.66
CA GLY A 101 22.51 -13.68 30.68
C GLY A 101 22.49 -14.27 32.08
N LEU A 102 23.23 -13.64 33.00
CA LEU A 102 23.13 -13.97 34.42
C LEU A 102 21.66 -13.85 34.85
N PRO A 103 21.08 -14.89 35.49
CA PRO A 103 19.71 -14.81 35.96
C PRO A 103 19.57 -13.58 36.86
N GLU A 104 18.60 -12.73 36.56
CA GLU A 104 18.34 -11.52 37.33
C GLU A 104 17.85 -11.95 38.73
N TYR A 105 18.74 -11.90 39.72
CA TYR A 105 18.43 -12.30 41.08
C TYR A 105 17.62 -11.18 41.75
N GLN A 106 16.33 -11.41 41.94
CA GLN A 106 15.50 -10.47 42.69
C GLN A 106 15.69 -10.72 44.19
N MET A 107 16.26 -9.74 44.90
CA MET A 107 16.44 -9.77 46.35
C MET A 107 15.09 -9.58 47.04
N LEU A 108 14.64 -10.57 47.80
CA LEU A 108 13.30 -10.56 48.40
C LEU A 108 13.29 -10.05 49.85
N THR A 109 14.32 -10.33 50.66
CA THR A 109 14.39 -9.88 52.08
C THR A 109 15.81 -9.99 52.63
N GLU A 110 16.26 -9.00 53.42
CA GLU A 110 17.50 -9.02 54.22
C GLU A 110 17.14 -9.26 55.70
N ARG A 111 17.77 -10.24 56.35
CA ARG A 111 17.70 -10.40 57.81
C ARG A 111 19.10 -10.31 58.41
N PHE A 112 19.26 -9.43 59.39
CA PHE A 112 20.54 -9.14 60.06
C PHE A 112 20.76 -10.08 61.25
N GLY A 113 21.91 -10.75 61.28
CA GLY A 113 22.47 -11.37 62.48
C GLY A 113 23.82 -10.73 62.81
N ASP A 114 24.30 -10.88 64.06
CA ASP A 114 25.47 -10.17 64.60
C ASP A 114 26.83 -10.47 63.91
N LYS A 115 26.88 -11.43 62.97
CA LYS A 115 28.12 -11.78 62.23
C LYS A 115 27.92 -11.99 60.73
N ASP A 116 26.76 -12.50 60.29
CA ASP A 116 26.45 -12.76 58.88
C ASP A 116 25.05 -12.23 58.52
N LYS A 117 24.91 -11.69 57.31
CA LYS A 117 23.61 -11.28 56.74
C LYS A 117 23.00 -12.45 55.99
N LEU A 118 21.71 -12.70 56.23
CA LEU A 118 20.97 -13.75 55.53
C LEU A 118 20.23 -13.14 54.34
N TRP A 119 20.60 -13.59 53.13
CA TRP A 119 20.08 -13.11 51.86
C TRP A 119 19.08 -14.12 51.29
N LEU A 120 17.84 -13.67 51.03
CA LEU A 120 16.82 -14.43 50.31
C LEU A 120 16.79 -13.98 48.85
N LEU A 121 17.17 -14.88 47.95
CA LEU A 121 17.34 -14.64 46.52
C LEU A 121 16.37 -15.54 45.74
N ALA A 122 15.64 -14.96 44.78
CA ALA A 122 14.81 -15.71 43.84
C ALA A 122 15.53 -15.90 42.51
N VAL A 123 15.62 -17.15 42.06
CA VAL A 123 16.16 -17.51 40.74
C VAL A 123 15.01 -17.83 39.80
N PRO A 124 14.85 -17.11 38.68
CA PRO A 124 13.86 -17.47 37.67
C PRO A 124 14.34 -18.71 36.90
N GLN A 125 13.87 -19.91 37.30
CA GLN A 125 14.00 -21.12 36.50
C GLN A 125 12.66 -21.46 35.86
N GLY A 126 12.60 -21.49 34.52
CA GLY A 126 11.51 -22.12 33.78
C GLY A 126 10.09 -21.75 34.24
N GLY A 127 9.84 -20.47 34.54
CA GLY A 127 8.51 -19.97 34.93
C GLY A 127 8.13 -20.15 36.41
N LYS A 128 8.99 -20.69 37.29
CA LYS A 128 8.77 -20.70 38.74
C LYS A 128 10.01 -20.15 39.49
N PRO A 129 9.84 -19.15 40.39
CA PRO A 129 10.97 -18.65 41.16
C PRO A 129 11.40 -19.68 42.21
N ALA A 130 12.60 -20.25 42.04
CA ALA A 130 13.23 -21.05 43.09
C ALA A 130 13.80 -20.10 44.16
N ARG A 131 13.41 -20.29 45.42
CA ARG A 131 13.83 -19.44 46.56
C ARG A 131 15.04 -20.07 47.23
N TRP A 132 16.12 -19.30 47.37
CA TRP A 132 17.35 -19.72 48.03
C TRP A 132 17.68 -18.76 49.17
N ALA A 133 18.19 -19.31 50.28
CA ALA A 133 18.73 -18.54 51.40
C ALA A 133 20.23 -18.78 51.49
N VAL A 134 21.03 -17.71 51.49
CA VAL A 134 22.49 -17.77 51.63
C VAL A 134 22.94 -16.78 52.70
N ALA A 135 23.77 -17.25 53.63
CA ALA A 135 24.48 -16.38 54.55
C ALA A 135 25.76 -15.85 53.87
N ALA A 136 25.88 -14.52 53.75
CA ALA A 136 27.04 -13.88 53.13
C ALA A 136 27.25 -12.47 53.69
N PRO A 137 28.49 -11.96 53.72
CA PRO A 137 28.78 -10.62 54.22
C PRO A 137 28.24 -9.50 53.32
N ASP A 138 28.12 -9.75 52.01
CA ASP A 138 27.70 -8.78 51.00
C ASP A 138 26.87 -9.43 49.87
N ALA A 139 26.10 -8.61 49.15
CA ALA A 139 25.17 -9.06 48.11
C ALA A 139 25.89 -9.67 46.89
N GLN A 140 27.10 -9.20 46.56
CA GLN A 140 27.88 -9.72 45.43
C GLN A 140 28.39 -11.13 45.75
N THR A 141 28.95 -11.34 46.94
CA THR A 141 29.35 -12.68 47.42
C THR A 141 28.16 -13.63 47.52
N ALA A 142 26.98 -13.17 47.92
CA ALA A 142 25.76 -14.00 47.94
C ALA A 142 25.37 -14.49 46.54
N ALA A 143 25.41 -13.60 45.54
CA ALA A 143 25.11 -13.94 44.14
C ALA A 143 26.16 -14.88 43.53
N GLU A 144 27.45 -14.69 43.86
CA GLU A 144 28.53 -15.58 43.42
C GLU A 144 28.47 -16.97 44.05
N LEU A 145 28.10 -17.08 45.34
CA LEU A 145 27.92 -18.37 46.01
C LEU A 145 26.75 -19.15 45.39
N LEU A 146 25.69 -18.47 44.97
CA LEU A 146 24.58 -19.10 44.24
C LEU A 146 24.98 -19.50 42.83
N SER A 147 25.66 -18.65 42.06
CA SER A 147 26.07 -18.99 40.69
C SER A 147 27.03 -20.19 40.66
N LYS A 148 27.93 -20.32 41.65
CA LYS A 148 28.79 -21.50 41.84
C LYS A 148 28.03 -22.75 42.31
N LYS A 149 26.99 -22.62 43.13
CA LYS A 149 26.18 -23.77 43.59
C LYS A 149 25.18 -24.27 42.54
N VAL A 150 24.62 -23.40 41.70
CA VAL A 150 23.64 -23.78 40.66
C VAL A 150 24.34 -24.47 39.47
N THR A 151 25.63 -24.19 39.22
CA THR A 151 26.44 -24.88 38.20
C THR A 151 26.94 -26.25 38.66
N ALA A 152 27.08 -26.47 39.96
CA ALA A 152 27.35 -27.78 40.54
C ALA A 152 26.02 -28.51 40.78
N ALA A 153 25.62 -29.39 39.85
CA ALA A 153 24.53 -30.32 40.06
C ALA A 153 24.78 -31.19 41.31
N SER A 154 24.29 -30.74 42.47
CA SER A 154 24.11 -31.55 43.66
C SER A 154 23.13 -30.79 44.56
N ALA A 155 21.89 -31.26 44.61
CA ALA A 155 20.97 -30.93 45.67
C ALA A 155 21.66 -31.17 47.04
N PRO A 156 21.69 -30.20 47.96
CA PRO A 156 21.69 -30.52 49.37
C PRO A 156 20.23 -30.70 49.80
N ALA A 157 19.99 -31.83 50.44
CA ALA A 157 18.74 -32.17 51.09
C ALA A 157 18.20 -30.98 51.88
N VAL A 158 16.90 -30.74 51.70
CA VAL A 158 16.10 -29.93 52.61
C VAL A 158 16.13 -30.63 53.97
N GLU A 159 17.02 -30.19 54.85
CA GLU A 159 16.88 -30.38 56.29
C GLU A 159 16.53 -29.01 56.89
N GLY A 160 15.33 -28.93 57.47
CA GLY A 160 14.86 -27.75 58.19
C GLY A 160 13.56 -27.18 57.62
N GLN A 161 12.44 -27.85 57.91
CA GLN A 161 11.17 -27.16 58.07
C GLN A 161 11.31 -26.08 59.14
N LEU A 162 10.95 -24.84 58.79
CA LEU A 162 10.25 -23.88 59.65
C LEU A 162 9.31 -23.06 58.77
#